data_AF-A0A3N6AVG7-F1
#
_entry.id   AF-A0A3N6AVG7-F1
#
_cell.length_a   1.000
_cell.length_b   1.000
_cell.length_c   1.000
_cell.angle_alpha   90.00
_cell.angle_beta   90.00
_cell.angle_gamma   90.00
#
_symmetry.space_group_name_H-M   'P 1'
#
loop_
_entity.id
_entity.type
_entity.pdbx_description
1 polymer ?
#
loop_
_entity_poly.entity_id
_entity_poly.type
_entity_poly.pdbx_seq_one_letter_code
_entity_poly.pdbx_strand_id
1 'polypeptide(L)'
;MNVNYMYSLMAVLFLCLLSYVGAEVIGLQGLFGIWIPYLSVVVFIAGFAVRILDWAKSPVPFAIPTTCGQQKTMSWIEPNWIDNPTSKGGLLIRMILEVFLFRSLFRNTSMSFNKTDTGVRISYRWEIWLWVAALAFHYSFLTVLIRHLRFFLEPVPFCIQMVEQLDSFFRIEFFSPVIGIGLPGIFLSGLVLLAAVTFLFLRRVFGPKVKYISLAADFFPLFLIMGIALTGILMRYFAKIDVVGVKALTMSLVTLHPSIPEGIGGLFFIHIFLVSVLFAYFPFSKLMHMGGVFLSPTRNLTTDTRAKRHVNPWNYPVKTHTYEEYEDHFREKMIEAGLPVEKEQV
;
A
#
# COMPACT_ATOMS: atom_id res chain seq x y z
N MET A 1 6.48 23.63 -16.32
CA MET A 1 6.59 22.19 -15.96
C MET A 1 6.51 22.06 -14.45
N ASN A 2 5.86 21.01 -13.92
CA ASN A 2 5.84 20.81 -12.47
C ASN A 2 7.20 20.24 -12.03
N VAL A 3 7.98 21.06 -11.33
CA VAL A 3 9.37 20.79 -10.94
C VAL A 3 9.51 19.49 -10.11
N ASN A 4 8.46 19.10 -9.37
CA ASN A 4 8.47 17.94 -8.47
C ASN A 4 8.69 16.60 -9.18
N TYR A 5 8.06 16.38 -10.34
CA TYR A 5 8.23 15.11 -11.05
C TYR A 5 9.56 15.05 -11.82
N MET A 6 10.17 16.20 -12.17
CA MET A 6 11.50 16.22 -12.79
C MET A 6 12.58 15.86 -11.79
N TYR A 7 12.54 16.44 -10.59
CA TYR A 7 13.49 16.05 -9.53
C TYR A 7 13.43 14.55 -9.25
N SER A 8 12.23 14.00 -9.20
CA SER A 8 12.02 12.56 -8.95
C SER A 8 12.54 11.70 -10.10
N LEU A 9 12.28 12.09 -11.35
CA LEU A 9 12.78 11.40 -12.53
C LEU A 9 14.31 11.45 -12.60
N MET A 10 14.89 12.64 -12.44
CA MET A 10 16.34 12.83 -12.44
C MET A 10 17.02 12.03 -11.33
N ALA A 11 16.43 11.97 -10.14
CA ALA A 11 16.95 11.15 -9.05
C ALA A 11 16.99 9.66 -9.44
N VAL A 12 15.92 9.11 -10.03
CA VAL A 12 15.91 7.69 -10.44
C VAL A 12 16.89 7.43 -11.60
N LEU A 13 16.98 8.33 -12.58
CA LEU A 13 17.95 8.21 -13.67
C LEU A 13 19.39 8.28 -13.15
N PHE A 14 19.67 9.16 -12.18
CA PHE A 14 20.95 9.23 -11.51
C PHE A 14 21.28 7.93 -10.77
N LEU A 15 20.30 7.34 -10.05
CA LEU A 15 20.49 6.03 -9.40
C LEU A 15 20.82 4.92 -10.40
N CYS A 16 20.12 4.89 -11.55
CA CYS A 16 20.43 3.95 -12.63
C CYS A 16 21.86 4.13 -13.14
N LEU A 17 22.24 5.37 -13.48
CA LEU A 17 23.59 5.68 -13.96
C LEU A 17 24.66 5.32 -12.93
N LEU A 18 24.43 5.68 -11.66
CA LEU A 18 25.34 5.40 -10.56
C LEU A 18 25.61 3.89 -10.42
N SER A 19 24.56 3.07 -10.44
CA SER A 19 24.71 1.61 -10.36
C SER A 19 25.37 1.01 -11.59
N TYR A 20 25.05 1.51 -12.79
CA TYR A 20 25.65 1.01 -14.03
C TYR A 20 27.15 1.32 -14.08
N VAL A 21 27.53 2.58 -13.86
CA VAL A 21 28.93 3.00 -13.85
C VAL A 21 29.69 2.32 -12.70
N GLY A 22 29.11 2.29 -11.51
CA GLY A 22 29.73 1.68 -10.35
C GLY A 22 30.02 0.19 -10.53
N ALA A 23 29.05 -0.59 -10.98
CA ALA A 23 29.19 -2.03 -11.11
C ALA A 23 29.92 -2.46 -12.40
N GLU A 24 29.57 -1.87 -13.55
CA GLU A 24 30.07 -2.32 -14.86
C GLU A 24 31.40 -1.66 -15.26
N VAL A 25 31.57 -0.36 -14.97
CA VAL A 25 32.74 0.40 -15.43
C VAL A 25 33.85 0.41 -14.39
N ILE A 26 33.50 0.62 -13.12
CA ILE A 26 34.47 0.74 -12.00
C ILE A 26 34.76 -0.63 -11.36
N GLY A 27 33.88 -1.62 -11.53
CA GLY A 27 34.05 -2.96 -10.95
C GLY A 27 33.62 -3.08 -9.48
N LEU A 28 32.76 -2.18 -8.97
CA LEU A 28 32.24 -2.20 -7.59
C LEU A 28 31.09 -3.20 -7.41
N GLN A 29 31.13 -4.34 -8.09
CA GLN A 29 30.08 -5.35 -8.06
C GLN A 29 29.80 -5.85 -6.63
N GLY A 30 30.84 -5.97 -5.78
CA GLY A 30 30.73 -6.27 -4.35
C GLY A 30 29.84 -5.31 -3.58
N LEU A 31 29.97 -4.01 -3.86
CA LEU A 31 29.19 -2.99 -3.18
C LEU A 31 27.71 -3.06 -3.57
N PHE A 32 27.42 -3.09 -4.87
CA PHE A 32 26.04 -3.07 -5.40
C PHE A 32 25.31 -4.41 -5.30
N GLY A 33 26.04 -5.53 -5.37
CA GLY A 33 25.48 -6.88 -5.34
C GLY A 33 25.39 -7.51 -3.96
N ILE A 34 26.17 -7.05 -2.97
CA ILE A 34 26.22 -7.66 -1.63
C ILE A 34 25.88 -6.63 -0.54
N TRP A 35 26.72 -5.62 -0.36
CA TRP A 35 26.65 -4.74 0.80
C TRP A 35 25.41 -3.84 0.82
N ILE A 36 25.09 -3.21 -0.32
CA ILE A 36 23.90 -2.36 -0.43
C ILE A 36 22.61 -3.18 -0.22
N PRO A 37 22.42 -4.36 -0.84
CA PRO A 37 21.29 -5.23 -0.54
C PRO A 37 21.16 -5.55 0.96
N TYR A 38 22.22 -5.98 1.64
CA TYR A 38 22.16 -6.27 3.07
C TYR A 38 21.75 -5.04 3.90
N LEU A 39 22.40 -3.90 3.66
CA LEU A 39 22.06 -2.66 4.36
C LEU A 39 20.60 -2.27 4.11
N SER A 40 20.11 -2.41 2.88
CA SER A 40 18.73 -2.08 2.55
C SER A 40 17.71 -2.94 3.28
N VAL A 41 17.99 -4.24 3.43
CA VAL A 41 17.13 -5.17 4.17
C VAL A 41 17.12 -4.83 5.66
N VAL A 42 18.29 -4.52 6.25
CA VAL A 42 18.39 -4.09 7.65
C VAL A 42 17.60 -2.81 7.89
N VAL A 43 17.78 -1.79 7.04
CA VAL A 43 17.06 -0.52 7.12
C VAL A 43 15.56 -0.73 6.95
N PHE A 44 15.15 -1.57 6.00
CA PHE A 44 13.74 -1.92 5.77
C PHE A 44 13.12 -2.54 7.02
N ILE A 45 13.71 -3.62 7.56
CA ILE A 45 13.16 -4.35 8.71
C ILE A 45 13.13 -3.44 9.95
N ALA A 46 14.23 -2.78 10.27
CA ALA A 46 14.32 -1.91 11.45
C ALA A 46 13.36 -0.73 11.34
N GLY A 47 13.36 -0.04 10.19
CA GLY A 47 12.49 1.11 9.95
C GLY A 47 11.00 0.72 9.96
N PHE A 48 10.64 -0.41 9.37
CA PHE A 48 9.27 -0.91 9.38
C PHE A 48 8.83 -1.25 10.81
N ALA A 49 9.65 -1.96 11.57
CA ALA A 49 9.35 -2.31 12.96
C ALA A 49 9.18 -1.06 13.83
N VAL A 50 10.08 -0.08 13.73
CA VAL A 50 9.99 1.20 14.45
C VAL A 50 8.67 1.91 14.13
N ARG A 51 8.28 2.00 12.86
CA ARG A 51 7.01 2.62 12.46
C ARG A 51 5.78 1.91 13.01
N ILE A 52 5.76 0.57 12.96
CA ILE A 52 4.64 -0.21 13.51
C ILE A 52 4.54 -0.03 15.02
N LEU A 53 5.67 -0.07 15.73
CA LEU A 53 5.70 0.12 17.19
C LEU A 53 5.26 1.54 17.59
N ASP A 54 5.67 2.55 16.84
CA ASP A 54 5.28 3.95 17.06
C ASP A 54 3.75 4.12 16.92
N TRP A 55 3.17 3.57 15.86
CA TRP A 55 1.72 3.60 15.65
C TRP A 55 0.95 2.74 16.64
N ALA A 56 1.47 1.57 17.02
CA ALA A 56 0.83 0.71 18.02
C ALA A 56 0.81 1.34 19.42
N LYS A 57 1.82 2.15 19.76
CA LYS A 57 1.88 2.92 21.01
C LYS A 57 1.03 4.18 20.96
N SER A 58 0.64 4.63 19.76
CA SER A 58 -0.13 5.86 19.59
C SER A 58 -1.54 5.67 20.15
N PRO A 59 -1.90 6.40 21.22
CA PRO A 59 -3.22 6.26 21.83
C PRO A 59 -4.33 6.79 20.91
N VAL A 60 -5.50 6.14 20.97
CA VAL A 60 -6.69 6.49 20.16
C VAL A 60 -7.75 7.15 21.05
N PRO A 61 -7.74 8.49 21.20
CA PRO A 61 -8.61 9.19 22.14
C PRO A 61 -10.09 9.14 21.73
N PHE A 62 -10.37 9.08 20.44
CA PHE A 62 -11.72 9.11 19.90
C PHE A 62 -11.99 7.90 19.00
N ALA A 63 -13.19 7.32 19.14
CA ALA A 63 -13.70 6.36 18.18
C ALA A 63 -14.23 7.12 16.96
N ILE A 64 -13.42 7.15 15.90
CA ILE A 64 -13.73 7.82 14.62
C ILE A 64 -13.82 6.85 13.43
N PRO A 65 -14.48 5.68 13.55
CA PRO A 65 -14.64 4.78 12.42
C PRO A 65 -15.40 5.47 11.29
N THR A 66 -14.90 5.36 10.05
CA THR A 66 -15.64 5.85 8.88
C THR A 66 -16.89 4.99 8.69
N THR A 67 -18.04 5.64 8.55
CA THR A 67 -19.34 5.01 8.30
C THR A 67 -19.77 5.27 6.86
N CYS A 68 -19.87 4.21 6.03
CA CYS A 68 -20.22 4.33 4.61
C CYS A 68 -21.53 3.60 4.26
N GLY A 69 -22.33 3.25 5.25
CA GLY A 69 -23.58 2.53 5.07
C GLY A 69 -24.56 2.74 6.22
N GLN A 70 -25.75 2.17 6.08
CA GLN A 70 -26.85 2.34 7.01
C GLN A 70 -26.52 1.80 8.41
N GLN A 71 -26.84 2.59 9.44
CA GLN A 71 -26.67 2.23 10.86
C GLN A 71 -27.80 1.30 11.37
N LYS A 72 -27.49 0.51 12.39
CA LYS A 72 -28.41 -0.50 12.98
C LYS A 72 -29.60 0.07 13.75
N THR A 73 -29.56 1.32 14.20
CA THR A 73 -30.55 1.88 15.14
C THR A 73 -31.95 2.05 14.54
N MET A 74 -32.09 2.05 13.21
CA MET A 74 -33.39 2.19 12.54
C MET A 74 -33.95 0.80 12.21
N SER A 75 -35.02 0.38 12.88
CA SER A 75 -35.61 -0.96 12.71
C SER A 75 -36.23 -1.18 11.32
N TRP A 76 -36.57 -0.11 10.60
CA TRP A 76 -37.21 -0.17 9.28
C TRP A 76 -36.23 -0.03 8.10
N ILE A 77 -34.93 0.15 8.33
CA ILE A 77 -33.92 0.21 7.25
C ILE A 77 -32.90 -0.89 7.47
N GLU A 78 -32.69 -1.71 6.45
CA GLU A 78 -31.73 -2.81 6.52
C GLU A 78 -30.31 -2.28 6.84
N PRO A 79 -29.66 -2.78 7.90
CA PRO A 79 -28.35 -2.30 8.30
C PRO A 79 -27.25 -2.85 7.38
N ASN A 80 -26.32 -1.98 6.98
CA ASN A 80 -25.16 -2.41 6.23
C ASN A 80 -24.00 -2.72 7.19
N TRP A 81 -23.97 -3.97 7.66
CA TRP A 81 -23.02 -4.44 8.67
C TRP A 81 -21.57 -4.56 8.18
N ILE A 82 -21.31 -4.41 6.88
CA ILE A 82 -19.96 -4.39 6.30
C ILE A 82 -19.42 -2.96 6.28
N ASP A 83 -20.20 -2.02 5.76
CA ASP A 83 -19.76 -0.62 5.58
C ASP A 83 -20.03 0.24 6.84
N ASN A 84 -20.79 -0.30 7.79
CA ASN A 84 -21.05 0.28 9.10
C ASN A 84 -21.02 -0.84 10.18
N PRO A 85 -19.84 -1.40 10.46
CA PRO A 85 -19.70 -2.62 11.26
C PRO A 85 -19.93 -2.39 12.76
N THR A 86 -21.04 -2.90 13.27
CA THR A 86 -21.38 -2.87 14.71
C THR A 86 -20.75 -4.03 15.51
N SER A 87 -20.11 -4.98 14.84
CA SER A 87 -19.46 -6.15 15.45
C SER A 87 -18.04 -6.34 14.93
N LYS A 88 -17.19 -7.03 15.72
CA LYS A 88 -15.82 -7.36 15.33
C LYS A 88 -15.75 -8.22 14.06
N GLY A 89 -16.75 -9.09 13.82
CA GLY A 89 -16.84 -9.90 12.61
C GLY A 89 -17.12 -9.06 11.35
N GLY A 90 -18.06 -8.11 11.43
CA GLY A 90 -18.31 -7.16 10.33
C GLY A 90 -17.09 -6.29 10.04
N LEU A 91 -16.38 -5.86 11.08
CA LEU A 91 -15.12 -5.12 10.98
C LEU A 91 -14.04 -5.92 10.26
N LEU A 92 -13.85 -7.20 10.63
CA LEU A 92 -12.88 -8.07 9.96
C LEU A 92 -13.18 -8.19 8.47
N ILE A 93 -14.45 -8.42 8.11
CA ILE A 93 -14.89 -8.53 6.71
C ILE A 93 -14.66 -7.20 5.97
N ARG A 94 -14.98 -6.06 6.59
CA ARG A 94 -14.65 -4.74 6.05
C ARG A 94 -13.16 -4.64 5.76
N MET A 95 -12.30 -5.00 6.71
CA MET A 95 -10.84 -4.92 6.54
C MET A 95 -10.34 -5.83 5.41
N ILE A 96 -10.87 -7.05 5.28
CA ILE A 96 -10.56 -7.94 4.14
C ILE A 96 -10.93 -7.26 2.82
N LEU A 97 -12.14 -6.70 2.70
CA LEU A 97 -12.58 -6.02 1.49
C LEU A 97 -11.81 -4.73 1.20
N GLU A 98 -11.37 -4.01 2.24
CA GLU A 98 -10.53 -2.82 2.09
C GLU A 98 -9.10 -3.15 1.66
N VAL A 99 -8.54 -4.27 2.12
CA VAL A 99 -7.16 -4.68 1.78
C VAL A 99 -7.11 -5.34 0.40
N PHE A 100 -8.01 -6.26 0.12
CA PHE A 100 -7.97 -7.06 -1.11
C PHE A 100 -8.75 -6.44 -2.27
N LEU A 101 -9.82 -5.71 -2.00
CA LEU A 101 -10.70 -5.20 -3.06
C LEU A 101 -10.78 -3.68 -3.10
N PHE A 102 -10.05 -2.96 -2.25
CA PHE A 102 -10.11 -1.49 -2.13
C PHE A 102 -11.56 -0.97 -2.15
N ARG A 103 -12.45 -1.59 -1.36
CA ARG A 103 -13.89 -1.36 -1.42
C ARG A 103 -14.27 0.12 -1.26
N SER A 104 -13.60 0.86 -0.39
CA SER A 104 -13.81 2.31 -0.26
C SER A 104 -13.47 3.07 -1.55
N LEU A 105 -12.37 2.70 -2.22
CA LEU A 105 -11.93 3.31 -3.47
C LEU A 105 -12.88 3.01 -4.63
N PHE A 106 -13.49 1.81 -4.66
CA PHE A 106 -14.49 1.45 -5.67
C PHE A 106 -15.67 2.43 -5.69
N ARG A 107 -16.04 2.95 -4.52
CA ARG A 107 -17.16 3.90 -4.33
C ARG A 107 -16.75 5.36 -4.49
N ASN A 108 -15.52 5.62 -4.88
CA ASN A 108 -15.02 6.98 -5.05
C ASN A 108 -15.77 7.68 -6.19
N THR A 109 -16.39 8.81 -5.88
CA THR A 109 -17.09 9.66 -6.85
C THR A 109 -16.40 11.01 -6.99
N SER A 110 -16.39 11.53 -8.21
CA SER A 110 -15.78 12.79 -8.58
C SER A 110 -16.85 13.76 -9.01
N MET A 111 -16.89 14.91 -8.34
CA MET A 111 -17.80 16.00 -8.65
C MET A 111 -17.24 16.82 -9.81
N SER A 112 -18.04 16.97 -10.87
CA SER A 112 -17.76 17.80 -12.05
C SER A 112 -18.84 18.85 -12.23
N PHE A 113 -18.42 20.09 -12.48
CA PHE A 113 -19.30 21.18 -12.88
C PHE A 113 -19.44 21.16 -14.40
N ASN A 114 -20.63 20.83 -14.89
CA ASN A 114 -20.93 20.86 -16.32
C ASN A 114 -21.71 22.14 -16.62
N LYS A 115 -21.22 22.95 -17.55
CA LYS A 115 -22.01 24.05 -18.11
C LYS A 115 -23.05 23.45 -19.04
N THR A 116 -24.31 23.73 -18.77
CA THR A 116 -25.45 23.44 -19.64
C THR A 116 -26.07 24.77 -20.08
N ASP A 117 -26.87 24.75 -21.14
CA ASP A 117 -27.51 25.95 -21.70
C ASP A 117 -28.41 26.70 -20.69
N THR A 118 -28.81 26.03 -19.60
CA THR A 118 -29.66 26.56 -18.52
C THR A 118 -28.89 26.89 -17.22
N GLY A 119 -27.55 26.82 -17.22
CA GLY A 119 -26.71 27.12 -16.06
C GLY A 119 -25.67 26.05 -15.72
N VAL A 120 -25.02 26.16 -14.56
CA VAL A 120 -24.01 25.19 -14.09
C VAL A 120 -24.70 24.04 -13.34
N ARG A 121 -24.62 22.82 -13.88
CA ARG A 121 -25.09 21.60 -13.21
C ARG A 121 -23.94 20.85 -12.56
N ILE A 122 -24.19 20.36 -11.35
CA ILE A 122 -23.27 19.49 -10.64
C ILE A 122 -23.56 18.04 -11.06
N SER A 123 -22.54 17.33 -11.52
CA SER A 123 -22.61 15.90 -11.84
C SER A 123 -21.59 15.12 -11.02
N TYR A 124 -21.94 13.88 -10.66
CA TYR A 124 -21.04 12.96 -9.98
C TYR A 124 -20.69 11.82 -10.91
N ARG A 125 -19.38 11.56 -11.09
CA ARG A 125 -18.87 10.48 -11.92
C ARG A 125 -18.16 9.45 -11.05
N TRP A 126 -18.40 8.18 -11.30
CA TRP A 126 -17.69 7.09 -10.64
C TRP A 126 -16.25 6.99 -11.18
N GLU A 127 -15.26 6.99 -10.29
CA GLU A 127 -13.83 6.93 -10.62
C GLU A 127 -13.34 5.47 -10.76
N ILE A 128 -14.08 4.63 -11.49
CA ILE A 128 -13.82 3.19 -11.58
C ILE A 128 -12.44 2.86 -12.15
N TRP A 129 -11.91 3.69 -13.06
CA TRP A 129 -10.59 3.48 -13.66
C TRP A 129 -9.46 3.58 -12.65
N LEU A 130 -9.59 4.46 -11.64
CA LEU A 130 -8.63 4.53 -10.55
C LEU A 130 -8.65 3.23 -9.73
N TRP A 131 -9.84 2.70 -9.45
CA TRP A 131 -9.99 1.45 -8.72
C TRP A 131 -9.37 0.27 -9.49
N VAL A 132 -9.71 0.11 -10.78
CA VAL A 132 -9.15 -0.96 -11.63
C VAL A 132 -7.63 -0.86 -11.71
N ALA A 133 -7.09 0.32 -12.00
CA ALA A 133 -5.65 0.50 -12.13
C ALA A 133 -4.90 0.32 -10.80
N ALA A 134 -5.47 0.78 -9.69
CA ALA A 134 -4.90 0.55 -8.37
C ALA A 134 -4.87 -0.94 -8.02
N LEU A 135 -5.96 -1.66 -8.29
CA LEU A 135 -6.04 -3.10 -8.06
C LEU A 135 -5.05 -3.86 -8.94
N ALA A 136 -5.02 -3.56 -10.24
CA ALA A 136 -4.08 -4.13 -11.19
C ALA A 136 -2.62 -3.90 -10.77
N PHE A 137 -2.28 -2.69 -10.33
CA PHE A 137 -0.95 -2.38 -9.80
C PHE A 137 -0.61 -3.25 -8.58
N HIS A 138 -1.47 -3.32 -7.56
CA HIS A 138 -1.13 -4.05 -6.33
C HIS A 138 -1.06 -5.56 -6.53
N TYR A 139 -2.00 -6.15 -7.29
CA TYR A 139 -1.97 -7.58 -7.57
C TYR A 139 -0.79 -7.96 -8.47
N SER A 140 -0.49 -7.16 -9.50
CA SER A 140 0.69 -7.42 -10.33
C SER A 140 1.99 -7.27 -9.55
N PHE A 141 2.12 -6.25 -8.70
CA PHE A 141 3.27 -6.07 -7.82
C PHE A 141 3.42 -7.27 -6.86
N LEU A 142 2.33 -7.71 -6.23
CA LEU A 142 2.32 -8.86 -5.32
C LEU A 142 2.70 -10.15 -6.05
N THR A 143 2.13 -10.42 -7.22
CA THR A 143 2.46 -11.60 -8.04
C THR A 143 3.91 -11.59 -8.46
N VAL A 144 4.44 -10.43 -8.89
CA VAL A 144 5.87 -10.26 -9.20
C VAL A 144 6.71 -10.59 -7.98
N LEU A 145 6.38 -10.04 -6.80
CA LEU A 145 7.12 -10.28 -5.57
C LEU A 145 7.11 -11.76 -5.16
N ILE A 146 5.93 -12.41 -5.18
CA ILE A 146 5.78 -13.84 -4.86
C ILE A 146 6.63 -14.68 -5.82
N ARG A 147 6.62 -14.38 -7.11
CA ARG A 147 7.47 -15.10 -8.07
C ARG A 147 8.95 -14.88 -7.77
N HIS A 148 9.38 -13.67 -7.39
CA HIS A 148 10.79 -13.40 -7.11
C HIS A 148 11.32 -14.27 -5.97
N LEU A 149 10.47 -14.74 -5.04
CA LEU A 149 10.87 -15.68 -3.99
C LEU A 149 11.50 -16.97 -4.54
N ARG A 150 11.27 -17.37 -5.79
CA ARG A 150 11.94 -18.51 -6.43
C ARG A 150 13.47 -18.41 -6.45
N PHE A 151 14.00 -17.19 -6.43
CA PHE A 151 15.43 -16.92 -6.45
C PHE A 151 16.07 -17.07 -5.06
N PHE A 152 15.24 -17.07 -4.02
CA PHE A 152 15.65 -17.10 -2.62
C PHE A 152 15.36 -18.46 -1.95
N LEU A 153 14.80 -19.42 -2.68
CA LEU A 153 14.33 -20.71 -2.16
C LEU A 153 14.79 -21.87 -3.05
N GLU A 154 15.36 -22.90 -2.43
CA GLU A 154 15.71 -24.17 -3.04
C GLU A 154 15.43 -25.32 -2.05
N PRO A 155 14.51 -26.25 -2.35
CA PRO A 155 13.64 -26.31 -3.53
C PRO A 155 12.55 -25.22 -3.52
N VAL A 156 12.02 -24.85 -4.70
CA VAL A 156 10.95 -23.85 -4.82
C VAL A 156 9.61 -24.46 -4.36
N PRO A 157 8.91 -23.89 -3.36
CA PRO A 157 7.60 -24.38 -2.92
C PRO A 157 6.52 -24.45 -4.01
N PHE A 158 5.64 -25.45 -3.92
CA PHE A 158 4.55 -25.68 -4.88
C PHE A 158 3.63 -24.46 -5.07
N CYS A 159 3.30 -23.74 -4.00
CA CYS A 159 2.45 -22.55 -4.08
C CYS A 159 3.03 -21.44 -4.99
N ILE A 160 4.36 -21.27 -4.98
CA ILE A 160 5.04 -20.29 -5.84
C ILE A 160 5.01 -20.76 -7.29
N GLN A 161 5.22 -22.06 -7.52
CA GLN A 161 5.15 -22.66 -8.85
C GLN A 161 3.74 -22.50 -9.46
N MET A 162 2.68 -22.69 -8.67
CA MET A 162 1.30 -22.45 -9.12
C MET A 162 1.08 -21.00 -9.56
N VAL A 163 1.52 -20.02 -8.76
CA VAL A 163 1.40 -18.60 -9.11
C VAL A 163 2.16 -18.28 -10.40
N GLU A 164 3.35 -18.85 -10.59
CA GLU A 164 4.14 -18.67 -11.81
C GLU A 164 3.44 -19.27 -13.05
N GLN A 165 2.83 -20.45 -12.91
CA GLN A 165 2.08 -21.09 -13.99
C GLN A 165 0.84 -20.28 -14.38
N LEU A 166 0.09 -19.78 -13.40
CA LEU A 166 -1.07 -18.92 -13.64
C LEU A 166 -0.67 -17.60 -14.32
N ASP A 167 0.43 -16.98 -13.90
CA ASP A 167 0.88 -15.71 -14.47
C ASP A 167 1.50 -15.85 -15.88
N SER A 168 2.01 -17.05 -16.21
CA SER A 168 2.51 -17.39 -17.55
C SER A 168 1.49 -18.12 -18.43
N PHE A 169 0.24 -18.24 -17.96
CA PHE A 169 -0.81 -19.00 -18.65
C PHE A 169 -1.12 -18.43 -20.04
N PHE A 170 -1.09 -17.10 -20.19
CA PHE A 170 -1.18 -16.45 -21.49
C PHE A 170 0.16 -16.53 -22.24
N ARG A 171 0.41 -17.69 -22.85
CA ARG A 171 1.46 -17.84 -23.86
C ARG A 171 0.99 -17.18 -25.15
N ILE A 172 1.27 -15.88 -25.29
CA ILE A 172 1.13 -15.22 -26.58
C ILE A 172 2.47 -15.38 -27.29
N GLU A 173 2.51 -16.30 -28.26
CA GLU A 173 3.64 -16.44 -29.18
C GLU A 173 3.49 -15.36 -30.26
N PHE A 174 4.33 -14.33 -30.20
CA PHE A 174 4.39 -13.32 -31.27
C PHE A 174 5.67 -13.55 -32.06
N PHE A 175 5.53 -14.23 -33.20
CA PHE A 175 6.59 -14.36 -34.19
C PHE A 175 6.60 -13.11 -35.07
N SER A 176 7.49 -12.16 -34.77
CA SER A 176 7.88 -11.12 -35.71
C SER A 176 9.34 -11.31 -36.11
N PRO A 177 9.72 -11.13 -37.38
CA PRO A 177 11.11 -11.21 -37.84
C PRO A 177 12.05 -10.18 -37.18
N VAL A 178 11.49 -9.19 -36.47
CA VAL A 178 12.23 -8.17 -35.71
C VAL A 178 12.19 -8.42 -34.19
N ILE A 179 11.16 -9.12 -33.70
CA ILE A 179 10.89 -9.34 -32.27
C ILE A 179 10.54 -10.81 -32.08
N GLY A 180 11.53 -11.61 -31.71
CA GLY A 180 11.32 -13.01 -31.31
C GLY A 180 10.80 -13.09 -29.88
N ILE A 181 9.48 -12.94 -29.67
CA ILE A 181 8.84 -13.32 -28.40
C ILE A 181 8.31 -14.74 -28.57
N GLY A 182 9.24 -15.69 -28.55
CA GLY A 182 8.99 -17.12 -28.60
C GLY A 182 9.94 -17.81 -27.62
N LEU A 183 9.39 -18.32 -26.53
CA LEU A 183 10.09 -18.89 -25.36
C LEU A 183 11.14 -17.95 -24.72
N PRO A 184 10.87 -17.38 -23.53
CA PRO A 184 9.99 -17.89 -22.48
C PRO A 184 8.59 -17.25 -22.50
N GLY A 185 7.59 -17.92 -21.90
CA GLY A 185 6.24 -17.39 -21.75
C GLY A 185 6.22 -15.97 -21.17
N ILE A 186 5.30 -15.15 -21.67
CA ILE A 186 5.10 -13.78 -21.18
C ILE A 186 4.50 -13.86 -19.77
N PHE A 187 5.11 -13.14 -18.84
CA PHE A 187 4.58 -12.97 -17.50
C PHE A 187 3.72 -11.72 -17.51
N LEU A 188 2.41 -11.91 -17.45
CA LEU A 188 1.44 -10.84 -17.57
C LEU A 188 1.61 -9.81 -16.45
N SER A 189 1.92 -10.26 -15.23
CA SER A 189 2.16 -9.39 -14.08
C SER A 189 3.23 -8.33 -14.34
N GLY A 190 4.32 -8.62 -15.06
CA GLY A 190 5.37 -7.63 -15.33
C GLY A 190 4.87 -6.49 -16.22
N LEU A 191 4.15 -6.84 -17.30
CA LEU A 191 3.59 -5.87 -18.23
C LEU A 191 2.44 -5.08 -17.61
N VAL A 192 1.55 -5.75 -16.88
CA VAL A 192 0.45 -5.12 -16.16
C VAL A 192 0.97 -4.18 -15.08
N LEU A 193 2.04 -4.57 -14.36
CA LEU A 193 2.66 -3.70 -13.36
C LEU A 193 3.15 -2.40 -14.00
N LEU A 194 3.90 -2.49 -15.11
CA LEU A 194 4.42 -1.31 -15.82
C LEU A 194 3.27 -0.45 -16.38
N ALA A 195 2.26 -1.06 -16.98
CA ALA A 195 1.10 -0.34 -17.52
C ALA A 195 0.30 0.36 -16.41
N ALA A 196 0.02 -0.32 -15.30
CA ALA A 196 -0.76 0.21 -14.19
C ALA A 196 -0.02 1.35 -13.45
N VAL A 197 1.28 1.20 -13.17
CA VAL A 197 2.06 2.28 -12.55
C VAL A 197 2.16 3.50 -13.49
N THR A 198 2.29 3.27 -14.81
CA THR A 198 2.29 4.34 -15.81
C THR A 198 0.96 5.07 -15.81
N PHE A 199 -0.17 4.35 -15.80
CA PHE A 199 -1.49 4.96 -15.69
C PHE A 199 -1.63 5.81 -14.41
N LEU A 200 -1.23 5.28 -13.25
CA LEU A 200 -1.28 6.00 -11.97
C LEU A 200 -0.40 7.26 -11.98
N PHE A 201 0.77 7.19 -12.61
CA PHE A 201 1.64 8.34 -12.84
C PHE A 201 0.99 9.38 -13.75
N LEU A 202 0.49 8.99 -14.92
CA LEU A 202 -0.16 9.91 -15.86
C LEU A 202 -1.38 10.58 -15.22
N ARG A 203 -2.19 9.83 -14.46
CA ARG A 203 -3.31 10.39 -13.68
C ARG A 203 -2.83 11.48 -12.71
N ARG A 204 -1.70 11.28 -12.05
CA ARG A 204 -1.12 12.26 -11.12
C ARG A 204 -0.58 13.50 -11.83
N VAL A 205 -0.02 13.35 -13.02
CA VAL A 205 0.54 14.46 -13.81
C VAL A 205 -0.55 15.29 -14.50
N PHE A 206 -1.59 14.64 -15.01
CA PHE A 206 -2.64 15.30 -15.79
C PHE A 206 -3.86 15.71 -14.96
N GLY A 207 -4.14 15.04 -13.83
CA GLY A 207 -5.25 15.40 -12.96
C GLY A 207 -4.97 16.70 -12.18
N PRO A 208 -5.68 17.82 -12.42
CA PRO A 208 -5.31 19.13 -11.85
C PRO A 208 -5.28 19.15 -10.32
N LYS A 209 -6.33 18.57 -9.69
CA LYS A 209 -6.44 18.48 -8.22
C LYS A 209 -5.32 17.65 -7.60
N VAL A 210 -5.00 16.51 -8.21
CA VAL A 210 -3.96 15.59 -7.70
C VAL A 210 -2.58 16.19 -7.92
N LYS A 211 -2.33 16.79 -9.07
CA LYS A 211 -1.08 17.47 -9.40
C LYS A 211 -0.77 18.59 -8.42
N TYR A 212 -1.78 19.37 -8.04
CA TYR A 212 -1.65 20.49 -7.11
C TYR A 212 -1.15 20.05 -5.73
N ILE A 213 -1.65 18.93 -5.21
CA ILE A 213 -1.27 18.40 -3.88
C ILE A 213 -0.09 17.43 -3.91
N SER A 214 0.50 17.15 -5.09
CA SER A 214 1.55 16.14 -5.23
C SER A 214 2.94 16.72 -4.97
N LEU A 215 3.67 16.07 -4.06
CA LEU A 215 5.06 16.41 -3.72
C LEU A 215 6.04 15.55 -4.53
N ALA A 216 7.33 15.90 -4.55
CA ALA A 216 8.36 15.06 -5.18
C ALA A 216 8.36 13.62 -4.61
N ALA A 217 8.17 13.49 -3.29
CA ALA A 217 8.05 12.20 -2.62
C ALA A 217 6.86 11.33 -3.10
N ASP A 218 5.87 11.90 -3.80
CA ASP A 218 4.79 11.14 -4.42
C ASP A 218 5.16 10.55 -5.79
N PHE A 219 6.06 11.21 -6.52
CA PHE A 219 6.51 10.79 -7.85
C PHE A 219 7.69 9.83 -7.77
N PHE A 220 8.58 10.00 -6.78
CA PHE A 220 9.77 9.18 -6.62
C PHE A 220 9.49 7.67 -6.61
N PRO A 221 8.63 7.11 -5.72
CA PRO A 221 8.34 5.68 -5.73
C PRO A 221 7.63 5.21 -7.01
N LEU A 222 6.87 6.07 -7.72
CA LEU A 222 6.29 5.69 -9.01
C LEU A 222 7.37 5.51 -10.08
N PHE A 223 8.33 6.44 -10.19
CA PHE A 223 9.48 6.30 -11.09
C PHE A 223 10.39 5.15 -10.70
N LEU A 224 10.61 4.94 -9.40
CA LEU A 224 11.42 3.84 -8.91
C LEU A 224 10.83 2.48 -9.31
N ILE A 225 9.53 2.27 -9.08
CA ILE A 225 8.84 1.03 -9.46
C ILE A 225 8.76 0.88 -10.99
N MET A 226 8.55 1.98 -11.74
CA MET A 226 8.67 1.96 -13.20
C MET A 226 10.05 1.49 -13.66
N GLY A 227 11.13 2.00 -13.06
CA GLY A 227 12.50 1.60 -13.37
C GLY A 227 12.79 0.14 -13.03
N ILE A 228 12.31 -0.34 -11.87
CA ILE A 228 12.42 -1.75 -11.47
C ILE A 228 11.67 -2.66 -12.45
N ALA A 229 10.42 -2.34 -12.77
CA ALA A 229 9.61 -3.11 -13.72
C ALA A 229 10.26 -3.12 -15.12
N LEU A 230 10.71 -1.95 -15.61
CA LEU A 230 11.34 -1.82 -16.92
C LEU A 230 12.64 -2.62 -17.00
N THR A 231 13.55 -2.47 -16.03
CA THR A 231 14.80 -3.24 -15.98
C THR A 231 14.52 -4.74 -15.90
N GLY A 232 13.52 -5.18 -15.11
CA GLY A 232 13.10 -6.58 -15.05
C GLY A 232 12.61 -7.14 -16.39
N ILE A 233 11.79 -6.38 -17.11
CA ILE A 233 11.30 -6.74 -18.46
C ILE A 233 12.47 -6.80 -19.45
N LEU A 234 13.36 -5.80 -19.44
CA LEU A 234 14.54 -5.75 -20.31
C LEU A 234 15.46 -6.94 -20.08
N MET A 235 15.76 -7.28 -18.83
CA MET A 235 16.61 -8.41 -18.48
C MET A 235 16.03 -9.75 -18.96
N ARG A 236 14.72 -9.94 -18.86
CA ARG A 236 14.06 -11.20 -19.23
C ARG A 236 13.89 -11.36 -20.73
N TYR A 237 13.39 -10.35 -21.43
CA TYR A 237 12.94 -10.49 -22.82
C TYR A 237 13.98 -10.03 -23.84
N PHE A 238 14.87 -9.11 -23.47
CA PHE A 238 15.82 -8.50 -24.40
C PHE A 238 17.26 -8.94 -24.10
N ALA A 239 17.76 -8.67 -22.89
CA ALA A 239 19.15 -8.96 -22.52
C ALA A 239 19.40 -10.45 -22.21
N LYS A 240 18.35 -11.20 -21.84
CA LYS A 240 18.40 -12.64 -21.52
C LYS A 240 19.56 -12.99 -20.58
N ILE A 241 19.59 -12.32 -19.43
CA ILE A 241 20.66 -12.50 -18.44
C ILE A 241 20.74 -13.94 -17.90
N ASP A 242 21.90 -14.32 -17.37
CA ASP A 242 22.07 -15.62 -16.74
C ASP A 242 21.25 -15.75 -15.45
N VAL A 243 20.12 -16.44 -15.56
CA VAL A 243 19.18 -16.70 -14.46
C VAL A 243 19.80 -17.62 -13.40
N VAL A 244 20.74 -18.50 -13.79
CA VAL A 244 21.42 -19.41 -12.87
C VAL A 244 22.40 -18.62 -12.00
N GLY A 245 23.23 -17.78 -12.60
CA GLY A 245 24.11 -16.85 -11.89
C GLY A 245 23.34 -15.91 -10.95
N VAL A 246 22.24 -15.33 -11.41
CA VAL A 246 21.37 -14.50 -10.53
C VAL A 246 20.86 -15.29 -9.34
N LYS A 247 20.38 -16.52 -9.56
CA LYS A 247 19.90 -17.38 -8.46
C LYS A 247 21.03 -17.77 -7.51
N ALA A 248 22.22 -18.07 -8.02
CA ALA A 248 23.38 -18.38 -7.20
C ALA A 248 23.77 -17.19 -6.31
N LEU A 249 23.79 -15.96 -6.85
CA LEU A 249 24.01 -14.74 -6.08
C LEU A 249 22.93 -14.54 -5.01
N THR A 250 21.64 -14.61 -5.35
CA THR A 250 20.58 -14.39 -4.36
C THR A 250 20.57 -15.45 -3.27
N MET A 251 20.87 -16.71 -3.60
CA MET A 251 21.04 -17.78 -2.62
C MET A 251 22.25 -17.54 -1.73
N SER A 252 23.39 -17.09 -2.28
CA SER A 252 24.60 -16.78 -1.51
C SER A 252 24.35 -15.65 -0.50
N LEU A 253 23.49 -14.68 -0.86
CA LEU A 253 23.05 -13.62 0.06
C LEU A 253 22.18 -14.15 1.20
N VAL A 254 21.20 -15.01 0.91
CA VAL A 254 20.29 -15.57 1.94
C VAL A 254 21.01 -16.53 2.88
N THR A 255 21.93 -17.33 2.36
CA THR A 255 22.74 -18.25 3.18
C THR A 255 23.87 -17.55 3.92
N LEU A 256 24.04 -16.23 3.76
CA LEU A 256 25.10 -15.42 4.38
C LEU A 256 26.53 -15.85 3.99
N HIS A 257 26.69 -16.42 2.79
CA HIS A 257 27.98 -16.79 2.21
C HIS A 257 28.14 -16.06 0.86
N PRO A 258 28.28 -14.72 0.87
CA PRO A 258 28.16 -13.92 -0.34
C PRO A 258 29.26 -14.25 -1.35
N SER A 259 28.85 -14.49 -2.58
CA SER A 259 29.71 -14.71 -3.73
C SER A 259 29.11 -14.00 -4.95
N ILE A 260 29.96 -13.50 -5.84
CA ILE A 260 29.54 -12.87 -7.10
C ILE A 260 29.88 -13.83 -8.23
N PRO A 261 28.86 -14.47 -8.84
CA PRO A 261 29.04 -15.25 -10.05
C PRO A 261 29.52 -14.37 -11.20
N GLU A 262 30.39 -14.92 -12.03
CA GLU A 262 30.84 -14.26 -13.27
C GLU A 262 29.69 -14.17 -14.29
N GLY A 263 29.74 -13.16 -15.17
CA GLY A 263 28.78 -13.03 -16.27
C GLY A 263 27.46 -12.34 -15.93
N ILE A 264 27.29 -11.80 -14.72
CA ILE A 264 26.14 -10.95 -14.37
C ILE A 264 26.33 -9.56 -14.99
N GLY A 265 25.51 -9.22 -15.99
CA GLY A 265 25.62 -7.93 -16.69
C GLY A 265 25.07 -6.73 -15.91
N GLY A 266 25.54 -5.53 -16.25
CA GLY A 266 25.19 -4.25 -15.60
C GLY A 266 23.69 -3.97 -15.39
N LEU A 267 22.80 -4.44 -16.29
CA LEU A 267 21.35 -4.28 -16.11
C LEU A 267 20.82 -4.93 -14.82
N PHE A 268 21.42 -6.05 -14.40
CA PHE A 268 21.08 -6.69 -13.14
C PHE A 268 21.47 -5.84 -11.94
N PHE A 269 22.67 -5.25 -11.97
CA PHE A 269 23.13 -4.37 -10.90
C PHE A 269 22.27 -3.10 -10.78
N ILE A 270 21.79 -2.56 -11.91
CA ILE A 270 20.76 -1.50 -11.89
C ILE A 270 19.50 -2.01 -11.19
N HIS A 271 18.98 -3.16 -11.60
CA HIS A 271 17.73 -3.70 -11.06
C HIS A 271 17.81 -3.93 -9.54
N ILE A 272 18.82 -4.68 -9.07
CA ILE A 272 18.98 -4.98 -7.65
C ILE A 272 19.25 -3.73 -6.82
N PHE A 273 19.97 -2.73 -7.37
CA PHE A 273 20.18 -1.47 -6.70
C PHE A 273 18.88 -0.68 -6.56
N LEU A 274 18.06 -0.57 -7.61
CA LEU A 274 16.76 0.10 -7.51
C LEU A 274 15.83 -0.61 -6.52
N VAL A 275 15.83 -1.94 -6.48
CA VAL A 275 15.08 -2.72 -5.48
C VAL A 275 15.62 -2.44 -4.06
N SER A 276 16.94 -2.38 -3.88
CA SER A 276 17.56 -2.04 -2.60
C SER A 276 17.18 -0.62 -2.15
N VAL A 277 17.18 0.35 -3.06
CA VAL A 277 16.70 1.72 -2.78
C VAL A 277 15.21 1.71 -2.41
N LEU A 278 14.38 0.92 -3.09
CA LEU A 278 12.97 0.77 -2.75
C LEU A 278 12.78 0.27 -1.31
N PHE A 279 13.54 -0.75 -0.90
CA PHE A 279 13.50 -1.30 0.46
C PHE A 279 13.97 -0.28 1.49
N ALA A 280 15.12 0.37 1.26
CA ALA A 280 15.64 1.39 2.16
C ALA A 280 14.70 2.61 2.28
N TYR A 281 14.04 3.00 1.19
CA TYR A 281 13.09 4.13 1.15
C TYR A 281 11.72 3.79 1.78
N PHE A 282 11.31 2.52 1.73
CA PHE A 282 9.98 2.06 2.13
C PHE A 282 9.52 2.60 3.49
N PRO A 283 10.26 2.41 4.61
CA PRO A 283 9.79 2.77 5.95
C PRO A 283 9.64 4.29 6.19
N PHE A 284 10.21 5.10 5.32
CA PHE A 284 10.18 6.56 5.40
C PHE A 284 9.17 7.20 4.44
N SER A 285 8.35 6.38 3.77
CA SER A 285 7.52 6.83 2.66
C SER A 285 6.04 6.46 2.82
N LYS A 286 5.22 6.93 1.87
CA LYS A 286 3.80 6.57 1.76
C LYS A 286 3.58 5.07 1.48
N LEU A 287 4.62 4.31 1.15
CA LEU A 287 4.54 2.85 0.98
C LEU A 287 4.21 2.12 2.28
N MET A 288 4.48 2.73 3.44
CA MET A 288 4.09 2.19 4.73
C MET A 288 2.58 2.05 4.94
N HIS A 289 1.74 2.52 4.01
CA HIS A 289 0.31 2.18 3.99
C HIS A 289 0.08 0.65 4.00
N MET A 290 1.03 -0.15 3.50
CA MET A 290 1.01 -1.61 3.58
C MET A 290 0.80 -2.12 5.02
N GLY A 291 1.48 -1.54 6.01
CA GLY A 291 1.29 -1.87 7.42
C GLY A 291 0.28 -0.94 8.12
N GLY A 292 0.30 0.35 7.76
CA GLY A 292 -0.51 1.38 8.43
C GLY A 292 -2.02 1.20 8.27
N VAL A 293 -2.48 0.50 7.23
CA VAL A 293 -3.91 0.24 7.01
C VAL A 293 -4.55 -0.50 8.20
N PHE A 294 -3.83 -1.40 8.86
CA PHE A 294 -4.32 -2.21 9.98
C PHE A 294 -4.40 -1.43 11.30
N LEU A 295 -3.63 -0.36 11.42
CA LEU A 295 -3.55 0.48 12.63
C LEU A 295 -4.38 1.76 12.50
N SER A 296 -5.14 1.93 11.42
CA SER A 296 -5.93 3.13 11.18
C SER A 296 -7.27 3.13 11.94
N PRO A 297 -7.49 4.04 12.92
CA PRO A 297 -8.72 4.09 13.73
C PRO A 297 -10.00 4.27 12.91
N THR A 298 -9.88 4.87 11.73
CA THR A 298 -11.01 5.11 10.82
C THR A 298 -11.50 3.82 10.14
N ARG A 299 -10.69 2.76 10.17
CA ARG A 299 -10.98 1.48 9.51
C ARG A 299 -11.04 0.31 10.48
N ASN A 300 -10.24 0.32 11.55
CA ASN A 300 -10.06 -0.81 12.47
C ASN A 300 -10.92 -0.73 13.76
N LEU A 301 -11.88 0.21 13.83
CA LEU A 301 -12.82 0.33 14.94
C LEU A 301 -14.25 -0.05 14.51
N THR A 302 -15.01 -0.59 15.46
CA THR A 302 -16.45 -0.82 15.31
C THR A 302 -17.23 0.48 15.45
N THR A 303 -18.36 0.57 14.77
CA THR A 303 -19.27 1.72 14.77
C THR A 303 -20.35 1.59 15.86
N ASP A 304 -19.98 1.07 17.02
CA ASP A 304 -20.87 0.81 18.15
C ASP A 304 -20.78 1.85 19.27
N THR A 305 -20.28 3.06 18.97
CA THR A 305 -20.07 4.14 19.95
C THR A 305 -21.33 4.57 20.70
N ARG A 306 -22.52 4.34 20.13
CA ARG A 306 -23.81 4.57 20.80
C ARG A 306 -24.22 3.44 21.75
N ALA A 307 -23.72 2.23 21.53
CA ALA A 307 -24.03 1.05 22.35
C ALA A 307 -22.96 0.78 23.39
N LYS A 308 -21.70 1.12 23.10
CA LYS A 308 -20.56 0.97 24.01
C LYS A 308 -19.81 2.29 24.08
N ARG A 309 -19.62 2.76 25.32
CA ARG A 309 -18.81 3.94 25.59
C ARG A 309 -17.35 3.66 25.23
N HIS A 310 -16.79 4.43 24.30
CA HIS A 310 -15.35 4.47 24.06
C HIS A 310 -14.69 5.28 25.20
N VAL A 311 -13.80 4.65 25.95
CA VAL A 311 -13.04 5.33 27.01
C VAL A 311 -11.75 5.86 26.40
N ASN A 312 -11.54 7.17 26.50
CA ASN A 312 -10.33 7.80 26.02
C ASN A 312 -9.13 7.33 26.88
N PRO A 313 -8.07 6.74 26.29
CA PRO A 313 -6.88 6.29 27.02
C PRO A 313 -6.11 7.43 27.72
N TRP A 314 -6.33 8.69 27.32
CA TRP A 314 -5.72 9.88 27.92
C TRP A 314 -6.50 10.42 29.11
N ASN A 315 -7.67 9.85 29.43
CA ASN A 315 -8.43 10.32 30.58
C ASN A 315 -7.64 10.00 31.85
N TYR A 316 -7.10 11.04 32.48
CA TYR A 316 -6.60 10.96 33.85
C TYR A 316 -7.80 10.74 34.80
N PRO A 317 -7.58 10.18 36.00
CA PRO A 317 -8.65 10.06 36.99
C PRO A 317 -9.15 11.45 37.36
N VAL A 318 -10.32 11.82 36.82
CA VAL A 318 -11.04 13.04 37.21
C VAL A 318 -11.95 12.65 38.37
N LYS A 319 -11.95 13.45 39.44
CA LYS A 319 -12.96 13.30 40.48
C LYS A 319 -14.32 13.62 39.87
N THR A 320 -15.11 12.58 39.59
CA THR A 320 -16.48 12.71 39.10
C THR A 320 -17.43 12.83 40.28
N HIS A 321 -18.49 13.61 40.10
CA HIS A 321 -19.63 13.63 41.01
C HIS A 321 -20.58 12.51 40.56
N THR A 322 -20.75 11.46 41.36
CA THR A 322 -21.65 10.36 41.00
C THR A 322 -23.11 10.81 41.04
N TYR A 323 -24.02 10.07 40.39
CA TYR A 323 -25.44 10.38 40.51
C TYR A 323 -25.91 10.31 41.98
N GLU A 324 -25.44 9.32 42.75
CA GLU A 324 -25.75 9.20 44.17
C GLU A 324 -25.30 10.41 44.99
N GLU A 325 -24.06 10.87 44.80
CA GLU A 325 -23.54 12.08 45.45
C GLU A 325 -24.29 13.33 44.97
N TYR A 326 -24.72 13.37 43.71
CA TYR A 326 -25.47 14.50 43.13
C TYR A 326 -26.87 14.55 43.73
N GLU A 327 -27.54 13.40 43.80
CA GLU A 327 -28.83 13.26 44.43
C GLU A 327 -28.74 13.61 45.91
N ASP A 328 -27.76 13.09 46.66
CA ASP A 328 -27.60 13.43 48.08
C ASP A 328 -27.44 14.95 48.32
N HIS A 329 -26.78 15.69 47.40
CA HIS A 329 -26.61 17.13 47.52
C HIS A 329 -27.83 17.96 47.08
N PHE A 330 -28.61 17.45 46.13
CA PHE A 330 -29.66 18.23 45.46
C PHE A 330 -31.06 17.62 45.58
N ARG A 331 -31.23 16.53 46.33
CA ARG A 331 -32.49 15.74 46.40
C ARG A 331 -33.70 16.61 46.65
N GLU A 332 -33.66 17.46 47.66
CA GLU A 332 -34.79 18.32 48.03
C GLU A 332 -35.20 19.24 46.86
N LYS A 333 -34.21 19.83 46.18
CA LYS A 333 -34.45 20.67 45.00
C LYS A 333 -34.95 19.87 43.80
N MET A 334 -34.49 18.63 43.65
CA MET A 334 -34.96 17.73 42.59
C MET A 334 -36.42 17.36 42.82
N ILE A 335 -36.81 16.99 44.06
CA ILE A 335 -38.20 16.71 44.43
C ILE A 335 -39.08 17.94 44.22
N GLU A 336 -38.65 19.12 44.69
CA GLU A 336 -39.38 20.38 44.52
C GLU A 336 -39.58 20.72 43.02
N ALA A 337 -38.57 20.45 42.19
CA ALA A 337 -38.64 20.62 40.74
C ALA A 337 -39.40 19.50 40.00
N GLY A 338 -39.94 18.51 40.71
CA GLY A 338 -40.65 17.37 40.13
C GLY A 338 -39.76 16.42 39.32
N LEU A 339 -38.46 16.41 39.59
CA LEU A 339 -37.49 15.51 38.97
C LEU A 339 -37.48 14.15 39.69
N PRO A 340 -37.31 13.02 38.97
CA PRO A 340 -37.24 11.70 39.57
C PRO A 340 -35.97 11.55 40.43
N VAL A 341 -36.10 10.89 41.59
CA VAL A 341 -35.02 10.56 42.55
C VAL A 341 -35.05 9.06 42.85
N GLU A 342 -33.89 8.44 43.09
CA GLU A 342 -33.82 6.99 43.39
C GLU A 342 -33.96 6.70 44.89
N LYS A 343 -33.48 7.60 45.77
CA LYS A 343 -33.65 7.48 47.22
C LYS A 343 -34.87 8.30 47.65
N GLU A 344 -36.07 7.77 47.38
CA GLU A 344 -37.31 8.33 47.92
C GLU A 344 -37.23 8.36 49.46
N GLN A 345 -37.62 9.49 50.06
CA GLN A 345 -37.73 9.59 51.52
C GLN A 345 -38.84 8.62 51.98
N VAL A 346 -38.48 7.64 52.83
CA VAL A 346 -39.44 6.77 53.52
C VAL A 346 -40.28 7.57 54.51
#